data_AF-A0A9D4KTN0-F1
#
_entry.id   AF-A0A9D4KTN0-F1
#
_cell.length_a   1.000
_cell.length_b   1.000
_cell.length_c   1.000
_cell.angle_alpha   90.00
_cell.angle_beta   90.00
_cell.angle_gamma   90.00
#
_symmetry.space_group_name_H-M   'P 1'
#
loop_
_entity.id
_entity.type
_entity.pdbx_description
1 polymer ?
#
loop_
_entity_poly.entity_id
_entity_poly.type
_entity_poly.pdbx_seq_one_letter_code
_entity_poly.pdbx_strand_id
1 'polypeptide(L)' 'MAEKGSDLIYEVCCVFCKDDNVNWEATVYCKQCSKGLCDECVKYHKKLYKTHSTLRREDKKMWPVVDTT' A
#
# COMPACT_ATOMS: atom_id res chain seq x y z
N MET A 1 -24.20 25.26 1.75
CA MET A 1 -23.91 24.15 0.82
C MET A 1 -22.72 23.40 1.43
N ALA A 2 -22.86 22.25 2.11
CA ALA A 2 -22.95 20.90 1.53
C ALA A 2 -21.94 20.73 0.39
N GLU A 3 -20.92 19.87 0.44
CA GLU A 3 -21.03 18.42 0.56
C GLU A 3 -19.79 17.77 1.20
N LYS A 4 -20.05 16.61 1.81
CA LYS A 4 -19.06 15.69 2.36
C LYS A 4 -18.23 15.07 1.24
N GLY A 5 -16.92 15.08 1.44
CA GLY A 5 -16.00 14.18 0.76
C GLY A 5 -14.81 13.96 1.69
N SER A 6 -14.95 13.05 2.64
CA SER A 6 -13.75 12.37 3.16
C SER A 6 -13.26 11.47 2.04
N ASP A 7 -12.70 12.09 1.01
CA ASP A 7 -11.89 11.45 -0.02
C ASP A 7 -10.60 11.05 0.69
N LEU A 8 -10.69 10.03 1.53
CA LEU A 8 -9.56 9.18 1.87
C LEU A 8 -9.17 8.49 0.56
N ILE A 9 -8.54 9.24 -0.34
CA ILE A 9 -7.69 8.69 -1.37
C ILE A 9 -6.59 8.01 -0.56
N TYR A 10 -6.76 6.72 -0.31
CA TYR A 10 -5.72 5.94 0.33
C TYR A 10 -4.60 5.77 -0.69
N GLU A 11 -3.76 6.80 -0.84
CA GLU A 11 -2.61 6.94 -1.76
C GLU A 11 -1.42 6.05 -1.35
N VAL A 12 -1.69 4.85 -0.84
CA VAL A 12 -0.61 3.91 -0.58
C VAL A 12 -0.19 3.36 -1.94
N CYS A 13 0.83 3.98 -2.52
CA CYS A 13 1.44 3.54 -3.77
C CYS A 13 2.44 2.42 -3.49
N CYS A 14 2.69 1.60 -4.51
CA CYS A 14 3.81 0.67 -4.46
C CYS A 14 5.11 1.46 -4.44
N VAL A 15 5.86 1.36 -3.35
CA VAL A 15 7.14 2.06 -3.17
C VAL A 15 8.18 1.67 -4.22
N PHE A 16 8.12 0.44 -4.72
CA PHE A 16 9.03 -0.06 -5.74
C PHE A 16 8.65 0.42 -7.14
N CYS A 17 7.35 0.54 -7.45
CA CYS A 17 6.91 1.08 -8.74
C CYS A 17 7.07 2.60 -8.79
N LYS A 18 6.89 3.29 -7.65
CA LYS A 18 7.10 4.75 -7.55
C LYS A 18 8.52 5.15 -7.95
N ASP A 19 9.51 4.31 -7.62
CA ASP A 19 10.91 4.52 -8.00
C ASP A 19 11.12 4.46 -9.52
N ASP A 20 10.36 3.58 -10.19
CA ASP A 20 10.35 3.43 -11.66
C ASP A 20 9.52 4.51 -12.38
N ASN A 21 9.09 5.56 -11.66
CA ASN A 21 8.17 6.60 -12.14
C ASN A 21 6.77 6.06 -12.54
N VAL A 22 6.45 4.85 -12.09
CA VAL A 22 5.18 4.16 -12.33
C VAL A 22 4.35 4.23 -11.05
N ASN A 23 3.35 5.12 -11.02
CA ASN A 23 2.48 5.25 -9.86
C ASN A 23 1.40 4.16 -9.86
N TRP A 24 1.76 2.96 -9.41
CA TRP A 24 0.82 1.86 -9.21
C TRP A 24 0.28 1.84 -7.79
N GLU A 25 -1.04 1.71 -7.67
CA GLU A 25 -1.73 1.53 -6.39
C GLU A 25 -1.22 0.25 -5.69
N ALA A 26 -0.88 0.37 -4.41
CA ALA A 26 -0.54 -0.81 -3.62
C ALA A 26 -1.80 -1.62 -3.32
N THR A 27 -1.79 -2.88 -3.73
CA THR A 27 -2.84 -3.85 -3.40
C THR A 27 -2.54 -4.60 -2.10
N VAL A 28 -1.32 -4.52 -1.61
CA VAL A 28 -0.83 -5.20 -0.40
C VAL A 28 0.05 -4.27 0.43
N TYR A 29 -0.05 -4.36 1.75
CA TYR A 29 0.79 -3.63 2.69
C TYR A 29 1.57 -4.60 3.55
N CYS A 30 2.89 -4.41 3.62
CA CYS A 30 3.72 -5.19 4.52
C CYS A 30 3.82 -4.48 5.88
N LYS A 31 3.32 -5.11 6.96
CA LYS A 31 3.38 -4.53 8.31
C LYS A 31 4.81 -4.31 8.79
N GLN A 32 5.69 -5.25 8.48
CA GLN A 32 7.08 -5.23 8.96
C GLN A 32 7.90 -4.17 8.22
N CYS A 33 7.66 -3.98 6.92
CA CYS A 33 8.31 -2.91 6.15
C CYS A 33 7.60 -1.56 6.27
N SER A 34 6.38 -1.55 6.79
CA SER A 34 5.46 -0.42 6.74
C SER A 34 5.35 0.21 5.34
N LYS A 35 5.27 -0.63 4.31
CA LYS A 35 5.32 -0.23 2.90
C LYS A 35 4.21 -0.87 2.08
N GLY A 36 3.65 -0.07 1.17
CA GLY A 36 2.73 -0.51 0.13
C GLY A 36 3.44 -1.21 -1.03
N LEU A 37 2.84 -2.30 -1.51
CA LEU A 37 3.30 -3.17 -2.58
C LEU A 37 2.14 -3.44 -3.54
N CYS A 38 2.40 -3.43 -4.84
CA CYS A 38 1.47 -3.99 -5.82
C CYS A 38 1.54 -5.52 -5.86
N ASP A 39 0.65 -6.16 -6.63
CA ASP A 39 0.57 -7.63 -6.73
C ASP A 39 1.85 -8.26 -7.32
N GLU A 40 2.59 -7.53 -8.15
CA GLU A 40 3.88 -7.99 -8.66
C GLU A 40 4.97 -7.86 -7.60
N CYS A 41 5.16 -6.67 -7.03
CA CYS A 41 6.20 -6.44 -6.04
C CYS A 41 6.01 -7.30 -4.80
N VAL A 42 4.78 -7.61 -4.39
CA VAL A 42 4.53 -8.51 -3.25
C VAL A 42 4.98 -9.95 -3.53
N LYS A 43 4.91 -10.44 -4.77
CA LYS A 43 5.39 -11.80 -5.12
C LYS A 43 6.89 -11.93 -4.88
N TYR A 44 7.66 -10.94 -5.35
CA TYR A 44 9.10 -10.86 -5.09
C TYR A 44 9.39 -10.62 -3.61
N HIS A 45 8.65 -9.71 -2.98
CA HIS A 45 8.79 -9.40 -1.56
C HIS A 45 8.59 -10.63 -0.69
N LYS A 46 7.52 -11.40 -0.89
CA LYS A 46 7.27 -12.65 -0.14
C LYS A 46 8.34 -13.71 -0.39
N LYS A 47 8.96 -13.74 -1.57
CA LYS A 47 10.02 -14.70 -1.87
C LYS A 47 11.30 -14.41 -1.06
N LEU A 48 11.64 -13.13 -0.91
CA LEU A 48 12.80 -12.66 -0.14
C LEU A 48 12.50 -12.62 1.37
N TYR A 49 11.31 -12.18 1.73
CA TYR A 49 10.87 -11.92 3.10
C TYR A 49 9.66 -12.78 3.45
N LYS A 50 9.85 -14.09 3.48
CA LYS A 50 8.77 -15.07 3.74
C LYS A 50 8.13 -14.91 5.12
N THR A 51 8.87 -14.35 6.07
CA THR A 51 8.42 -14.06 7.44
C THR A 51 7.60 -12.78 7.54
N HIS A 52 7.57 -11.96 6.48
CA HIS A 52 6.84 -10.70 6.50
C HIS A 52 5.33 -10.90 6.39
N SER A 53 4.61 -10.36 7.36
CA SER A 53 3.15 -10.37 7.37
C SER A 53 2.62 -9.26 6.48
N THR A 54 1.99 -9.66 5.38
CA THR A 54 1.38 -8.76 4.40
C THR A 54 -0.14 -8.75 4.55
N LEU A 55 -0.74 -7.56 4.62
CA LEU A 55 -2.18 -7.34 4.61
C LEU A 55 -2.65 -7.00 3.20
N ARG A 56 -3.75 -7.59 2.73
CA ARG A 56 -4.33 -7.21 1.44
C ARG A 56 -5.13 -5.92 1.55
N ARG A 57 -5.48 -5.34 0.40
CA ARG A 57 -6.43 -4.21 0.28
C ARG A 57 -7.81 -4.50 0.86
N GLU A 58 -8.15 -5.77 1.06
CA GLU A 58 -9.40 -6.18 1.71
C GLU A 58 -9.34 -5.90 3.22
N ASP A 59 -8.16 -6.04 3.81
CA ASP A 59 -7.83 -5.68 5.19
C ASP A 59 -7.38 -4.22 5.34
N LYS A 60 -7.66 -3.35 4.36
CA LYS A 60 -7.18 -1.94 4.31
C LYS A 60 -7.61 -1.11 5.52
N LYS A 61 -8.65 -1.52 6.25
CA LYS A 61 -9.03 -0.95 7.55
C LYS A 61 -7.91 -1.00 8.60
N MET A 62 -6.93 -1.90 8.44
CA MET A 62 -5.78 -2.06 9.33
C MET A 62 -4.50 -1.40 8.79
N TRP A 63 -4.55 -0.80 7.60
CA TRP A 63 -3.39 -0.09 7.08
C TRP A 63 -3.29 1.24 7.80
N PRO A 64 -2.08 1.67 8.22
CA PRO A 64 -1.92 3.00 8.77
C PRO A 64 -2.34 4.00 7.70
N VAL A 65 -3.24 4.91 8.08
CA VAL A 65 -3.62 6.06 7.25
C VAL A 65 -2.35 6.90 7.16
N VAL A 66 -1.71 6.89 5.99
CA VAL A 66 -0.57 7.77 5.74
C VAL A 66 -1.18 9.14 5.47
N ASP A 67 -0.95 10.08 6.37
CA ASP A 67 -1.35 11.48 6.16
C ASP A 67 -0.33 12.07 5.18
N THR A 68 -0.71 12.22 3.90
CA THR A 68 0.07 12.95 2.91
C THR A 68 -0.08 14.45 3.18
N THR A 69 0.66 14.95 4.18
CA THR A 69 0.80 16.38 4.48
C THR A 69 1.61 17.10 3.40
#